data_AF-A0A8B8FAD0-F1
#
_entry.id   AF-A0A8B8FAD0-F1
#
_cell.length_a   1.000
_cell.length_b   1.000
_cell.length_c   1.000
_cell.angle_alpha   90.00
_cell.angle_beta   90.00
_cell.angle_gamma   90.00
#
_symmetry.space_group_name_H-M   'P 1'
#
loop_
_entity.id
_entity.type
_entity.pdbx_description
1 polymer ?
#
loop_
_entity_poly.entity_id
_entity_poly.type
_entity_poly.pdbx_seq_one_letter_code
_entity_poly.pdbx_strand_id
1 'polypeptide(L)'
;MASNKPGVSLGVKRSYNDDIPSRSFNTEWIEKFLCIEGKKFRPTCLICNSVIAVPKKFNVQRHYNNHNDIIEKYPEGSVKRTKYIKKKTNSLLIQQSIFTKQSNEKKDMVLTSYENAFLPAKRGKPYSDSEIIKKSFDIFAKNANDSKFLRT
;
A
#
# COMPACT_ATOMS: atom_id res chain seq x y z
N MET A 1 -42.54 10.97 44.01
CA MET A 1 -41.25 11.29 43.37
C MET A 1 -40.95 10.19 42.36
N ALA A 2 -41.24 10.43 41.08
CA ALA A 2 -40.99 9.48 40.01
C ALA A 2 -39.69 9.87 39.29
N SER A 3 -38.65 9.07 39.48
CA SER A 3 -37.35 9.22 38.82
C SER A 3 -37.38 8.57 37.44
N ASN A 4 -37.42 9.39 36.39
CA ASN A 4 -37.22 8.95 34.99
C ASN A 4 -35.71 8.92 34.67
N LYS A 5 -35.17 7.72 34.40
CA LYS A 5 -33.84 7.55 33.80
C LYS A 5 -33.93 7.71 32.27
N PRO A 6 -32.95 8.36 31.61
CA PRO A 6 -32.91 8.44 30.16
C PRO A 6 -32.58 7.08 29.55
N GLY A 7 -33.38 6.69 28.55
CA GLY A 7 -33.26 5.41 27.86
C GLY A 7 -31.95 5.24 27.12
N VAL A 8 -31.29 4.10 27.35
CA VAL A 8 -30.15 3.63 26.56
C VAL A 8 -30.68 3.21 25.19
N SER A 9 -30.25 3.87 24.12
CA SER A 9 -30.54 3.42 22.76
C SER A 9 -29.76 2.14 22.48
N LEU A 10 -30.49 1.03 22.34
CA LEU A 10 -29.96 -0.27 21.94
C LEU A 10 -29.36 -0.15 20.53
N GLY A 11 -28.05 -0.34 20.44
CA GLY A 11 -27.34 -0.34 19.16
C GLY A 11 -27.85 -1.46 18.26
N VAL A 12 -28.57 -1.09 17.19
CA VAL A 12 -28.96 -2.02 16.14
C VAL A 12 -27.69 -2.57 15.47
N LYS A 13 -27.47 -3.89 15.54
CA LYS A 13 -26.41 -4.57 14.79
C LYS A 13 -26.77 -4.51 13.30
N ARG A 14 -26.18 -3.56 12.57
CA ARG A 14 -26.34 -3.44 11.12
C ARG A 14 -25.75 -4.66 10.41
N SER A 15 -26.48 -5.18 9.43
CA SER A 15 -26.06 -6.32 8.60
C SER A 15 -24.88 -5.95 7.72
N TYR A 16 -24.00 -6.91 7.44
CA TYR A 16 -22.82 -6.74 6.57
C TYR A 16 -23.19 -6.21 5.18
N ASN A 17 -24.36 -6.61 4.66
CA ASN A 17 -24.81 -6.24 3.31
C ASN A 17 -25.30 -4.78 3.22
N ASP A 18 -25.83 -4.21 4.30
CA ASP A 18 -26.30 -2.81 4.34
C ASP A 18 -25.13 -1.81 4.39
N ASP A 19 -23.94 -2.30 4.75
CA ASP A 19 -22.74 -1.51 5.00
C ASP A 19 -21.80 -1.42 3.77
N ILE A 20 -22.00 -2.21 2.71
CA ILE A 20 -21.05 -2.35 1.58
C ILE A 20 -20.77 -1.01 0.86
N PRO A 21 -21.78 -0.17 0.54
CA PRO A 21 -21.53 1.15 -0.07
C PRO A 21 -20.84 2.12 0.89
N SER A 22 -20.96 1.89 2.21
CA SER A 22 -20.35 2.72 3.25
C SER A 22 -18.88 2.38 3.54
N ARG A 23 -18.35 1.35 2.88
CA ARG A 23 -16.98 0.83 3.04
C ARG A 23 -16.10 1.09 1.83
N SER A 24 -16.45 2.08 1.00
CA SER A 24 -15.57 2.60 -0.03
C SER A 24 -14.82 3.84 0.47
N PHE A 25 -13.65 4.08 -0.11
CA PHE A 25 -12.92 5.33 0.14
C PHE A 25 -13.67 6.50 -0.51
N ASN A 26 -13.73 7.64 0.19
CA ASN A 26 -14.30 8.88 -0.34
C ASN A 26 -13.18 9.90 -0.57
N THR A 27 -13.10 10.45 -1.79
CA THR A 27 -12.07 11.42 -2.21
C THR A 27 -12.09 12.72 -1.40
N GLU A 28 -13.23 13.11 -0.83
CA GLU A 28 -13.31 14.25 0.09
C GLU A 28 -12.42 14.07 1.33
N TRP A 29 -12.11 12.83 1.72
CA TRP A 29 -11.25 12.55 2.87
C TRP A 29 -9.80 13.00 2.66
N ILE A 30 -9.38 13.24 1.42
CA ILE A 30 -8.07 13.80 1.11
C ILE A 30 -7.97 15.22 1.68
N GLU A 31 -8.95 16.07 1.35
CA GLU A 31 -8.95 17.45 1.82
C GLU A 31 -9.47 17.57 3.25
N LYS A 32 -10.50 16.81 3.67
CA LYS A 32 -11.07 16.92 5.02
C LYS A 32 -10.22 16.27 6.12
N PHE A 33 -9.63 15.12 5.84
CA PHE A 33 -8.99 14.28 6.86
C PHE A 33 -7.53 13.91 6.55
N LEU A 34 -6.93 14.52 5.52
CA LEU A 34 -5.55 14.22 5.09
C LEU A 34 -5.31 12.73 4.87
N CYS A 35 -6.28 12.02 4.29
CA CYS A 35 -6.19 10.59 4.00
C CYS A 35 -6.30 10.34 2.51
N ILE A 36 -5.44 9.47 1.98
CA ILE A 36 -5.51 9.03 0.58
C ILE A 36 -5.97 7.57 0.50
N GLU A 37 -6.40 7.18 -0.70
CA GLU A 37 -6.71 5.78 -0.97
C GLU A 37 -5.43 4.94 -0.98
N GLY A 38 -5.38 3.93 -0.11
CA GLY A 38 -4.29 2.97 -0.04
C GLY A 38 -4.67 1.61 -0.63
N LYS A 39 -3.84 0.61 -0.34
CA LYS A 39 -4.05 -0.76 -0.81
C LYS A 39 -5.40 -1.32 -0.34
N LYS A 40 -6.08 -2.07 -1.21
CA LYS A 40 -7.39 -2.68 -0.94
C LYS A 40 -8.45 -1.67 -0.49
N PHE A 41 -8.46 -0.47 -1.07
CA PHE A 41 -9.43 0.61 -0.78
C PHE A 41 -9.39 1.10 0.68
N ARG A 42 -8.29 0.84 1.40
CA ARG A 42 -8.14 1.24 2.80
C ARG A 42 -7.53 2.65 2.89
N PRO A 43 -8.09 3.57 3.68
CA PRO A 43 -7.54 4.91 3.81
C PRO A 43 -6.15 4.86 4.46
N THR A 44 -5.22 5.64 3.93
CA THR A 44 -3.88 5.82 4.50
C THR A 44 -3.71 7.27 4.92
N CYS A 45 -3.35 7.52 6.18
CA CYS A 45 -3.15 8.85 6.71
C CYS A 45 -1.86 9.47 6.18
N LEU A 46 -1.91 10.69 5.62
CA LEU A 46 -0.72 11.42 5.14
C LEU A 46 0.14 12.03 6.27
N ILE A 47 -0.35 11.99 7.51
CA ILE A 47 0.33 12.56 8.68
C ILE A 47 1.33 11.55 9.24
N CYS A 48 0.84 10.36 9.59
CA CYS A 48 1.61 9.30 10.22
C CYS A 48 1.81 8.06 9.35
N ASN A 49 1.34 8.06 8.10
CA ASN A 49 1.42 6.94 7.15
C ASN A 49 0.73 5.64 7.63
N SER A 50 -0.11 5.71 8.66
CA SER A 50 -0.86 4.55 9.15
C SER A 50 -2.06 4.23 8.27
N VAL A 51 -2.39 2.93 8.17
CA VAL A 51 -3.53 2.43 7.40
C VAL A 51 -4.73 2.27 8.33
N ILE A 52 -5.87 2.84 7.93
CA ILE A 52 -7.14 2.72 8.62
C ILE A 52 -7.83 1.46 8.10
N ALA A 53 -7.98 0.44 8.95
CA ALA A 53 -8.41 -0.90 8.53
C ALA A 53 -9.80 -0.91 7.88
N VAL A 54 -10.71 -0.07 8.36
CA VAL A 54 -12.10 -0.01 7.90
C VAL A 54 -12.40 1.39 7.36
N PRO A 55 -12.65 1.55 6.04
CA PRO A 55 -13.00 2.81 5.38
C PRO A 55 -14.40 3.29 5.80
N LYS A 56 -14.56 3.76 7.02
CA LYS A 56 -15.76 4.43 7.52
C LYS A 56 -15.39 5.85 7.92
N LYS A 57 -16.23 6.83 7.56
CA LYS A 57 -16.02 8.25 7.91
C LYS A 57 -15.68 8.44 9.39
N PHE A 58 -16.40 7.77 10.29
CA PHE A 58 -16.15 7.80 11.74
C PHE A 58 -14.70 7.40 12.10
N ASN A 59 -14.18 6.32 11.51
CA ASN A 59 -12.83 5.84 11.79
C ASN A 59 -11.78 6.81 11.27
N VAL A 60 -12.00 7.35 10.06
CA VAL A 60 -11.10 8.33 9.43
C VAL A 60 -11.06 9.63 10.23
N GLN A 61 -12.22 10.15 10.64
CA GLN A 61 -12.33 11.36 11.43
C GLN A 61 -11.73 11.19 12.83
N ARG A 62 -12.04 10.08 13.52
CA ARG A 62 -11.44 9.77 14.82
C ARG A 62 -9.91 9.71 14.73
N HIS A 63 -9.39 9.08 13.67
CA HIS A 63 -7.95 9.03 13.44
C HIS A 63 -7.35 10.42 13.20
N TYR A 64 -8.00 11.24 12.37
CA TYR A 64 -7.57 12.60 12.06
C TYR A 64 -7.49 13.47 13.32
N ASN A 65 -8.48 13.39 14.20
CA ASN A 65 -8.56 14.16 15.45
C ASN A 65 -7.44 13.85 16.46
N ASN A 66 -6.65 12.80 16.25
CA ASN A 66 -5.47 12.53 17.08
C ASN A 66 -4.25 13.39 16.67
N HIS A 67 -4.34 14.18 15.59
CA HIS A 67 -3.24 14.95 15.03
C HIS A 67 -3.44 16.47 15.19
N ASN A 68 -3.85 16.92 16.38
CA ASN A 68 -4.22 18.31 16.67
C ASN A 68 -3.23 19.36 16.13
N ASP A 69 -1.93 19.17 16.36
CA ASP A 69 -0.87 20.08 15.92
C ASP A 69 -0.87 20.31 14.39
N ILE A 70 -1.25 19.28 13.63
CA ILE A 70 -1.30 19.33 12.16
C ILE A 70 -2.59 19.97 11.69
N ILE A 71 -3.70 19.75 12.40
CA ILE A 71 -4.99 20.37 12.11
C ILE A 71 -4.87 21.89 12.21
N GLU A 72 -4.27 22.38 13.29
CA GLU A 72 -4.05 23.81 13.50
C GLU A 72 -3.10 24.42 12.47
N LYS A 73 -2.02 23.71 12.14
CA LYS A 73 -0.98 24.20 11.21
C LYS A 73 -1.43 24.22 9.74
N TYR A 74 -2.35 23.33 9.36
CA TYR A 74 -2.80 23.15 7.98
C TYR A 74 -4.33 23.13 7.91
N PRO A 75 -5.02 24.27 8.11
CA PRO A 75 -6.47 24.33 8.08
C PRO A 75 -7.04 23.95 6.70
N GLU A 76 -8.26 23.40 6.70
CA GLU A 76 -8.99 22.98 5.49
C GLU A 76 -9.14 24.12 4.49
N GLY A 77 -8.97 23.83 3.19
CA GLY A 77 -9.08 24.83 2.12
C GLY A 77 -7.90 25.80 2.02
N SER A 78 -6.92 25.72 2.93
CA SER A 78 -5.74 26.59 2.86
C SER A 78 -4.75 26.13 1.79
N VAL A 79 -4.07 27.10 1.16
CA VAL A 79 -2.97 26.83 0.21
C VAL A 79 -1.85 26.01 0.86
N LYS A 80 -1.62 26.19 2.17
CA LYS A 80 -0.65 25.40 2.95
C LYS A 80 -1.03 23.92 2.97
N ARG A 81 -2.32 23.61 3.11
CA ARG A 81 -2.85 22.25 3.15
C ARG A 81 -2.75 21.55 1.80
N THR A 82 -3.10 22.20 0.70
CA THR A 82 -2.88 21.65 -0.65
C THR A 82 -1.39 21.40 -0.91
N LYS A 83 -0.54 22.36 -0.48
CA LYS A 83 0.92 22.26 -0.26
C LYS A 83 1.33 20.90 0.32
N TYR A 84 0.81 20.67 1.51
CA TYR A 84 1.11 19.54 2.36
C TYR A 84 0.66 18.22 1.75
N ILE A 85 -0.58 18.15 1.24
CA ILE A 85 -1.15 16.96 0.61
C ILE A 85 -0.26 16.52 -0.55
N LYS A 86 0.05 17.42 -1.49
CA LYS A 86 0.90 17.09 -2.65
C LYS A 86 2.27 16.55 -2.23
N LYS A 87 2.92 17.23 -1.28
CA LYS A 87 4.25 16.82 -0.77
C LYS A 87 4.21 15.44 -0.12
N LYS A 88 3.25 15.21 0.79
CA LYS A 88 3.14 13.96 1.55
C LYS A 88 2.72 12.79 0.68
N THR A 89 1.78 13.00 -0.24
CA THR A 89 1.39 11.97 -1.21
C THR A 89 2.58 11.55 -2.07
N ASN A 90 3.35 12.50 -2.62
CA ASN A 90 4.54 12.17 -3.40
C ASN A 90 5.58 11.40 -2.57
N SER A 91 5.84 11.85 -1.34
CA SER A 91 6.75 11.16 -0.42
C SER A 91 6.32 9.72 -0.16
N LEU A 92 5.02 9.50 0.06
CA LEU A 92 4.48 8.17 0.33
C LEU A 92 4.59 7.27 -0.92
N LEU A 93 4.30 7.79 -2.11
CA LEU A 93 4.41 7.03 -3.36
C LEU A 93 5.87 6.62 -3.65
N ILE A 94 6.83 7.52 -3.40
CA ILE A 94 8.26 7.21 -3.53
C ILE A 94 8.67 6.13 -2.53
N GLN A 95 8.24 6.24 -1.26
CA GLN A 95 8.52 5.21 -0.27
C GLN A 95 7.96 3.84 -0.70
N GLN A 96 6.72 3.81 -1.17
CA GLN A 96 6.10 2.58 -1.64
C GLN A 96 6.81 1.98 -2.86
N SER A 97 7.27 2.81 -3.80
CA SER A 97 7.94 2.34 -5.01
C SER A 97 9.28 1.67 -4.72
N ILE A 98 10.01 2.13 -3.69
CA ILE A 98 11.26 1.50 -3.25
C ILE A 98 10.99 0.08 -2.73
N PHE A 99 9.99 -0.09 -1.86
CA PHE A 99 9.66 -1.40 -1.30
C PHE A 99 9.09 -2.36 -2.35
N THR A 100 8.26 -1.89 -3.28
CA THR A 100 7.74 -2.75 -4.36
C THR A 100 8.84 -3.16 -5.32
N LYS A 101 9.74 -2.24 -5.69
CA LYS A 101 10.91 -2.58 -6.50
C LYS A 101 11.76 -3.67 -5.85
N GLN A 102 12.13 -3.50 -4.58
CA GLN A 102 12.93 -4.49 -3.86
C GLN A 102 12.21 -5.85 -3.74
N SER A 103 10.89 -5.85 -3.51
CA SER A 103 10.10 -7.08 -3.48
C SER A 103 10.04 -7.78 -4.83
N ASN A 104 10.01 -7.04 -5.94
CA ASN A 104 9.99 -7.62 -7.28
C ASN A 104 11.35 -8.18 -7.66
N GLU A 105 12.44 -7.42 -7.44
CA GLU A 105 13.82 -7.90 -7.66
C GLU A 105 14.08 -9.24 -6.93
N LYS A 106 13.58 -9.40 -5.71
CA LYS A 106 13.67 -10.67 -4.97
C LYS A 106 12.89 -11.82 -5.62
N LYS A 107 11.68 -11.56 -6.10
CA LYS A 107 10.86 -12.58 -6.78
C LYS A 107 11.51 -13.01 -8.09
N ASP A 108 12.03 -12.05 -8.85
CA ASP A 108 12.70 -12.30 -10.12
C ASP A 108 13.96 -13.16 -9.91
N MET A 109 14.76 -12.86 -8.89
CA MET A 109 15.91 -13.68 -8.50
C MET A 109 15.54 -15.12 -8.12
N VAL A 110 14.46 -15.30 -7.34
CA VAL A 110 13.98 -16.63 -6.96
C VAL A 110 13.49 -17.40 -8.18
N LEU A 111 12.72 -16.76 -9.06
CA LEU A 111 12.25 -17.35 -10.31
C LEU A 111 13.43 -17.77 -11.20
N THR A 112 14.42 -16.90 -11.36
CA THR A 112 15.65 -17.18 -12.12
C THR A 112 16.39 -18.39 -11.59
N SER A 113 16.57 -18.45 -10.27
CA SER A 113 17.26 -19.56 -9.62
C SER A 113 16.51 -20.88 -9.82
N TYR A 114 15.18 -20.83 -9.73
CA TYR A 114 14.31 -21.96 -10.02
C TYR A 114 14.43 -22.40 -11.49
N GLU A 115 14.36 -21.48 -12.44
CA GLU A 115 14.47 -21.76 -13.87
C GLU A 115 15.82 -22.38 -14.22
N ASN A 116 16.91 -21.85 -13.67
CA ASN A 116 18.25 -22.40 -13.85
C ASN A 116 18.40 -23.80 -13.25
N ALA A 117 17.77 -24.07 -12.11
CA ALA A 117 17.80 -25.40 -11.50
C ALA A 117 16.92 -26.42 -12.23
N PHE A 118 15.78 -25.97 -12.75
CA PHE A 118 14.83 -26.79 -13.48
C PHE A 118 15.32 -27.15 -14.90
N LEU A 119 16.07 -26.25 -15.54
CA LEU A 119 16.60 -26.41 -16.89
C LEU A 119 17.37 -27.73 -17.13
N PRO A 120 18.40 -28.10 -16.35
CA PRO A 120 19.14 -29.35 -16.53
C PRO A 120 18.26 -30.58 -16.27
N ALA A 121 17.44 -30.54 -15.21
CA ALA A 121 16.52 -31.63 -14.88
C ALA A 121 15.52 -31.88 -16.01
N LYS A 122 14.92 -30.82 -16.58
CA LYS A 122 13.99 -30.91 -17.71
C LYS A 122 14.65 -31.47 -18.98
N ARG A 123 15.94 -31.18 -19.18
CA ARG A 123 16.69 -31.66 -20.35
C ARG A 123 17.37 -33.01 -20.14
N GLY A 124 17.39 -33.52 -18.91
CA GLY A 124 18.16 -34.72 -18.55
C GLY A 124 19.67 -34.53 -18.74
N LYS A 125 20.19 -33.30 -18.59
CA LYS A 125 21.59 -32.95 -18.83
C LYS A 125 22.25 -32.43 -17.54
N PRO A 126 23.54 -32.68 -17.30
CA PRO A 126 24.25 -32.10 -16.16
C PRO A 126 24.50 -30.59 -16.34
N TYR A 127 24.78 -29.88 -15.24
CA TYR A 127 25.13 -28.46 -15.29
C TYR A 127 26.42 -28.15 -16.07
N SER A 128 27.29 -29.14 -16.28
CA SER A 128 28.51 -28.99 -17.09
C SER A 128 28.24 -28.94 -18.59
N ASP A 129 27.02 -29.25 -19.06
CA ASP A 129 26.67 -29.19 -20.47
C ASP A 129 26.67 -27.73 -20.96
N SER A 130 27.45 -27.46 -22.02
CA SER A 130 27.64 -26.11 -22.54
C SER A 130 26.35 -25.41 -23.00
N GLU A 131 25.34 -26.17 -23.45
CA GLU A 131 24.04 -25.65 -23.85
C GLU A 131 23.19 -25.24 -22.63
N ILE A 132 23.31 -26.00 -21.53
CA ILE A 132 22.69 -25.66 -20.24
C ILE A 132 23.31 -24.39 -19.68
N ILE A 133 24.64 -24.28 -19.71
CA ILE A 133 25.37 -23.10 -19.24
C ILE A 133 24.93 -21.85 -20.02
N LYS A 134 24.97 -21.89 -21.37
CA LYS A 134 24.55 -20.76 -22.22
C LYS A 134 23.13 -20.30 -21.92
N LYS A 135 22.18 -21.23 -21.85
CA LYS A 135 20.78 -20.90 -21.59
C LYS A 135 20.54 -20.41 -20.17
N SER A 136 21.34 -20.85 -19.20
CA SER A 136 21.28 -20.35 -17.83
C SER A 136 21.72 -18.88 -17.74
N PHE A 137 22.73 -18.50 -18.51
CA PHE A 137 23.13 -17.09 -18.65
C PHE A 137 22.05 -16.25 -19.34
N ASP A 138 21.41 -16.76 -20.40
CA ASP A 138 20.30 -16.06 -21.06
C ASP A 138 19.11 -15.83 -20.11
N ILE A 139 18.77 -16.83 -19.29
CA ILE A 139 17.72 -16.73 -18.27
C ILE A 139 18.09 -15.67 -17.24
N PHE A 140 19.33 -15.68 -16.75
CA PHE A 140 19.81 -14.70 -15.80
C PHE A 140 19.78 -13.28 -16.35
N ALA A 141 20.29 -13.05 -17.57
CA ALA A 141 20.31 -11.72 -18.19
C ALA A 141 18.90 -11.13 -18.38
N LYS A 142 17.94 -11.97 -18.83
CA LYS A 142 16.54 -11.56 -18.98
C LYS A 142 15.90 -11.12 -17.67
N ASN A 143 16.15 -11.85 -16.60
CA ASN A 143 15.50 -11.62 -15.32
C ASN A 143 16.22 -10.59 -14.43
N ALA A 144 17.53 -10.38 -14.63
CA ALA A 144 18.33 -9.42 -13.87
C ALA A 144 18.12 -7.95 -14.29
N ASN A 145 17.32 -7.68 -15.32
CA ASN A 145 16.95 -6.34 -15.79
C ASN A 145 18.21 -5.47 -16.03
N ASP A 146 19.00 -5.87 -17.05
CA ASP A 146 20.38 -5.51 -17.47
C ASP A 146 20.87 -4.05 -17.34
N SER A 147 20.04 -3.10 -16.93
CA SER A 147 20.42 -1.71 -16.64
C SER A 147 21.52 -1.51 -15.58
N LYS A 148 21.84 -2.54 -14.79
CA LYS A 148 22.86 -2.51 -13.73
C LYS A 148 24.16 -3.26 -14.06
N PHE A 149 24.17 -4.15 -15.05
CA PHE A 149 25.36 -4.97 -15.37
C PHE A 149 26.28 -4.33 -16.43
N LEU A 150 25.79 -3.34 -17.19
CA LEU A 150 26.56 -2.65 -18.24
C LEU A 150 27.18 -1.32 -17.79
N ARG A 151 27.29 -1.08 -16.48
CA ARG A 151 27.98 0.11 -15.91
C ARG A 151 29.11 -0.32 -14.98
N THR A 152 30.13 -0.93 -15.56
CA THR A 152 31.48 -1.02 -14.98
C THR A 152 32.48 -0.81 -16.10
#